data_AF-A0A848SLF3-F1
#
_entry.id   AF-A0A848SLF3-F1
#
_cell.length_a   1.000
_cell.length_b   1.000
_cell.length_c   1.000
_cell.angle_alpha   90.00
_cell.angle_beta   90.00
_cell.angle_gamma   90.00
#
_symmetry.space_group_name_H-M   'P 1'
#
loop_
_entity.id
_entity.type
_entity.pdbx_description
1 polymer ?
#
loop_
_entity_poly.entity_id
_entity_poly.type
_entity_poly.pdbx_seq_one_letter_code
_entity_poly.pdbx_strand_id
1 'polypeptide(L)'
;MFMRTFNPLVLASCLAACSGGEAVDETAVEPGDQKLVCAIGSGAELTDSCTLQLVERDGTAIYRVNHPGGGFRLFEVAGDGSGLVPHDGAEGAANRLEGDQLEVQVGKDRYRFPARFDAQ
;
A
#
# COMPACT_ATOMS: atom_id res chain seq x y z
N MET A 1 25.69 58.01 33.40
CA MET A 1 25.98 56.71 32.78
C MET A 1 24.66 55.97 32.63
N PHE A 2 24.13 55.76 31.42
CA PHE A 2 23.37 54.56 31.09
C PHE A 2 23.40 54.40 29.57
N MET A 3 23.77 53.18 29.19
CA MET A 3 24.39 52.78 27.94
C MET A 3 23.34 52.62 26.85
N ARG A 4 23.65 53.14 25.65
CA ARG A 4 22.98 52.77 24.39
C ARG A 4 23.32 51.29 24.12
N THR A 5 22.30 50.45 23.96
CA THR A 5 22.46 49.12 23.37
C THR A 5 21.49 48.98 22.20
N PHE A 6 22.11 48.83 21.04
CA PHE A 6 21.55 48.48 19.73
C PHE A 6 21.19 46.98 19.70
N ASN A 7 20.46 46.59 18.65
CA ASN A 7 20.45 45.26 17.99
C ASN A 7 19.31 44.30 18.40
N PRO A 8 18.94 43.32 17.56
CA PRO A 8 18.27 43.48 16.26
C PRO A 8 16.99 42.62 16.13
N LEU A 9 16.27 42.91 15.05
CA LEU A 9 15.43 42.01 14.26
C LEU A 9 15.81 40.51 14.39
N VAL A 10 14.93 39.71 14.97
CA VAL A 10 14.87 38.26 14.73
C VAL A 10 13.44 37.94 14.31
N LEU A 11 13.24 37.92 12.99
CA LEU A 11 12.13 37.29 12.32
C LEU A 11 12.34 35.77 12.47
N ALA A 12 11.61 35.12 13.36
CA ALA A 12 11.57 33.66 13.47
C ALA A 12 10.21 33.16 12.98
N SER A 13 10.11 32.98 11.66
CA SER A 13 9.01 32.26 11.02
C SER A 13 9.15 30.77 11.31
N CYS A 14 8.50 30.28 12.36
CA CYS A 14 8.35 28.85 12.58
C CYS A 14 7.07 28.36 11.89
N LEU A 15 7.16 28.01 10.60
CA LEU A 15 6.22 27.07 10.00
C LEU A 15 6.57 25.66 10.49
N ALA A 16 6.01 25.27 11.63
CA ALA A 16 5.92 23.87 12.04
C ALA A 16 4.50 23.37 11.73
N ALA A 17 4.18 23.24 10.45
CA ALA A 17 3.05 22.45 9.98
C ALA A 17 3.59 21.10 9.49
N CYS A 18 4.11 20.31 10.43
CA CYS A 18 4.34 18.90 10.18
C CYS A 18 3.02 18.18 10.42
N SER A 19 2.41 17.79 9.30
CA SER A 19 1.36 16.79 9.16
C SER A 19 1.44 15.74 10.27
N GLY A 20 0.46 15.78 11.17
CA GLY A 20 0.17 14.67 12.06
C GLY A 20 -0.39 13.55 11.20
N GLY A 21 0.51 12.72 10.67
CA GLY A 21 0.17 11.43 10.11
C GLY A 21 -0.58 10.66 11.19
N GLU A 22 -1.86 10.43 10.91
CA GLU A 22 -2.68 9.52 11.69
C GLU A 22 -1.94 8.18 11.70
N ALA A 23 -1.48 7.78 12.88
CA ALA A 23 -0.94 6.45 13.12
C ALA A 23 -2.05 5.47 12.81
N VAL A 24 -2.00 4.88 11.61
CA VAL A 24 -2.86 3.78 11.23
C VAL A 24 -2.38 2.59 12.03
N ASP A 25 -3.19 2.17 13.00
CA ASP A 25 -2.97 1.05 13.89
C ASP A 25 -2.48 -0.18 13.12
N GLU A 26 -1.22 -0.54 13.34
CA GLU A 26 -0.60 -1.73 12.77
C GLU A 26 -1.02 -2.94 13.62
N THR A 27 -1.60 -3.95 12.98
CA THR A 27 -1.86 -5.33 13.46
C THR A 27 -3.28 -5.70 13.91
N ALA A 28 -4.31 -5.00 13.46
CA ALA A 28 -5.66 -5.57 13.41
C ALA A 28 -5.96 -6.06 11.98
N VAL A 29 -6.29 -7.35 11.83
CA VAL A 29 -7.05 -7.81 10.66
C VAL A 29 -8.43 -7.19 10.84
N GLU A 30 -8.67 -6.07 10.16
CA GLU A 30 -9.95 -5.37 10.25
C GLU A 30 -11.07 -6.30 9.79
N PRO A 31 -12.26 -6.27 10.43
CA PRO A 31 -13.41 -7.01 9.95
C PRO A 31 -13.75 -6.55 8.52
N GLY A 32 -13.44 -7.39 7.52
CA GLY A 32 -13.54 -7.06 6.09
C GLY A 32 -12.36 -7.56 5.25
N ASP A 33 -11.26 -7.95 5.90
CA ASP A 33 -10.08 -8.51 5.23
C ASP A 33 -10.34 -9.94 4.72
N GLN A 34 -10.13 -10.15 3.41
CA GLN A 34 -10.22 -11.46 2.77
C GLN A 34 -8.87 -12.18 2.81
N LYS A 35 -8.85 -13.50 3.03
CA LYS A 35 -7.62 -14.28 2.91
C LYS A 35 -7.13 -14.30 1.48
N LEU A 36 -5.82 -14.13 1.29
CA LEU A 36 -5.17 -14.13 -0.02
C LEU A 36 -4.00 -15.09 -0.01
N VAL A 37 -3.93 -15.93 -1.05
CA VAL A 37 -2.77 -16.80 -1.25
C VAL A 37 -1.61 -15.97 -1.80
N CYS A 38 -0.47 -16.03 -1.11
CA CYS A 38 0.73 -15.29 -1.45
C CYS A 38 2.02 -16.05 -1.09
N ALA A 39 3.11 -15.65 -1.74
CA ALA A 39 4.47 -16.07 -1.44
C ALA A 39 5.34 -14.81 -1.45
N ILE A 40 5.82 -14.41 -0.28
CA ILE A 40 6.57 -13.14 -0.10
C ILE A 40 8.06 -13.45 -0.04
N GLY A 41 8.81 -12.89 -0.99
CA GLY A 41 10.25 -13.07 -1.12
C GLY A 41 10.69 -14.31 -1.92
N SER A 42 12.01 -14.39 -2.12
CA SER A 42 12.64 -15.43 -2.93
C SER A 42 12.45 -16.81 -2.32
N GLY A 43 11.94 -17.77 -3.10
CA GLY A 43 11.81 -19.15 -2.65
C GLY A 43 10.69 -19.40 -1.62
N ALA A 44 9.86 -18.40 -1.32
CA ALA A 44 8.70 -18.58 -0.49
C ALA A 44 7.66 -19.48 -1.17
N GLU A 45 7.00 -20.32 -0.37
CA GLU A 45 5.87 -21.15 -0.78
C GLU A 45 4.58 -20.33 -0.80
N LEU A 46 3.65 -20.69 -1.69
CA LEU A 46 2.33 -20.07 -1.73
C LEU A 46 1.49 -20.58 -0.55
N THR A 47 1.06 -19.66 0.30
CA THR A 47 0.23 -19.94 1.49
C THR A 47 -0.87 -18.87 1.61
N ASP A 48 -1.95 -19.16 2.33
CA ASP A 48 -3.06 -18.23 2.63
C ASP A 48 -2.74 -17.25 3.78
N SER A 49 -1.49 -16.79 3.83
CA SER A 49 -0.96 -15.97 4.94
C SER A 49 -1.13 -14.47 4.75
N CYS A 50 -1.42 -14.00 3.53
CA CYS A 50 -1.74 -12.59 3.28
C CYS A 50 -3.22 -12.28 3.52
N THR A 51 -3.52 -11.00 3.72
CA THR A 51 -4.89 -10.48 3.66
C THR A 51 -5.04 -9.46 2.55
N LEU A 52 -6.24 -9.41 1.98
CA LEU A 52 -6.64 -8.50 0.91
C LEU A 52 -7.75 -7.59 1.43
N GLN A 53 -7.55 -6.29 1.29
CA GLN A 53 -8.51 -5.25 1.62
C GLN A 53 -8.75 -4.38 0.38
N LEU A 54 -10.01 -4.07 0.09
CA LEU A 54 -10.36 -3.07 -0.91
C LEU A 54 -10.52 -1.71 -0.22
N VAL A 55 -9.79 -0.71 -0.70
CA VAL A 55 -9.79 0.65 -0.18
C VAL A 55 -10.12 1.61 -1.32
N GLU A 56 -11.14 2.44 -1.14
CA GLU A 56 -11.42 3.52 -2.09
C GLU A 56 -10.64 4.79 -1.73
N ARG A 57 -9.92 5.35 -2.70
CA ARG A 57 -9.15 6.59 -2.58
C ARG A 57 -9.43 7.45 -3.81
N ASP A 58 -9.97 8.65 -3.60
CA ASP A 58 -10.27 9.60 -4.68
C ASP A 58 -11.10 8.99 -5.84
N GLY A 59 -12.03 8.09 -5.50
CA GLY A 59 -12.87 7.38 -6.49
C GLY A 59 -12.14 6.24 -7.24
N THR A 60 -10.92 5.91 -6.83
CA THR A 60 -10.14 4.79 -7.37
C THR A 60 -10.10 3.64 -6.37
N ALA A 61 -10.35 2.42 -6.87
CA ALA A 61 -10.32 1.21 -6.06
C ALA A 61 -8.86 0.71 -5.94
N ILE A 62 -8.36 0.66 -4.71
CA ILE A 62 -7.00 0.22 -4.37
C ILE A 62 -7.07 -1.09 -3.58
N TYR A 63 -6.40 -2.11 -4.08
CA TYR A 63 -6.26 -3.40 -3.42
C TYR A 63 -5.03 -3.38 -2.52
N ARG A 64 -5.23 -3.33 -1.21
CA ARG A 64 -4.16 -3.43 -0.21
C ARG A 64 -3.95 -4.88 0.17
N VAL A 65 -2.75 -5.40 -0.08
CA VAL A 65 -2.32 -6.73 0.36
C VAL A 65 -1.41 -6.59 1.57
N ASN A 66 -1.84 -7.09 2.72
CA ASN A 66 -1.01 -7.15 3.92
C ASN A 66 -0.22 -8.46 3.94
N HIS A 67 1.08 -8.34 4.18
CA HIS A 67 2.01 -9.47 4.32
C HIS A 67 2.05 -9.93 5.78
N PRO A 68 2.29 -11.23 6.05
CA PRO A 68 2.34 -11.77 7.41
C PRO A 68 3.46 -11.17 8.30
N GLY A 69 4.43 -10.47 7.71
CA GLY A 69 5.52 -9.78 8.42
C GLY A 69 5.27 -8.29 8.71
N GLY A 70 4.05 -7.79 8.52
CA GLY A 70 3.68 -6.39 8.78
C GLY A 70 3.88 -5.43 7.60
N GLY A 71 4.61 -5.84 6.56
CA GLY A 71 4.67 -5.10 5.30
C GLY A 71 3.34 -5.17 4.53
N PHE A 72 3.15 -4.26 3.58
CA PHE A 72 2.01 -4.33 2.67
C PHE A 72 2.41 -3.85 1.27
N ARG A 73 1.58 -4.18 0.28
CA ARG A 73 1.67 -3.66 -1.07
C ARG A 73 0.30 -3.19 -1.54
N LEU A 74 0.28 -2.11 -2.30
CA LEU A 74 -0.93 -1.56 -2.91
C LEU A 74 -0.96 -1.89 -4.40
N PHE A 75 -2.12 -2.28 -4.89
CA PHE A 75 -2.37 -2.56 -6.29
C PHE A 75 -3.59 -1.80 -6.80
N GLU A 76 -3.60 -1.53 -8.10
CA GLU A 76 -4.75 -1.02 -8.83
C GLU A 76 -4.99 -1.87 -10.07
N VAL A 77 -6.20 -1.79 -10.63
CA VAL A 77 -6.48 -2.39 -11.93
C VAL A 77 -5.73 -1.61 -13.00
N ALA A 78 -4.97 -2.32 -13.84
CA ALA A 78 -4.30 -1.70 -14.98
C ALA A 78 -5.33 -0.95 -15.85
N GLY A 79 -4.98 0.22 -16.37
CA GLY A 79 -5.92 1.06 -17.13
C GLY A 79 -6.47 0.40 -18.41
N ASP A 80 -5.80 -0.63 -18.92
CA ASP A 80 -6.25 -1.47 -20.05
C ASP A 80 -7.06 -2.70 -19.62
N GLY A 81 -7.26 -2.90 -18.32
CA GLY A 81 -7.96 -4.04 -17.73
C GLY A 81 -7.19 -5.37 -17.78
N SER A 82 -5.90 -5.36 -18.13
CA SER A 82 -5.10 -6.59 -18.32
C SER A 82 -4.77 -7.35 -17.02
N GLY A 83 -4.97 -6.71 -15.86
CA GLY A 83 -4.74 -7.31 -14.55
C GLY A 83 -4.52 -6.26 -13.48
N LEU A 84 -3.66 -6.58 -12.51
CA LEU A 84 -3.27 -5.68 -11.43
C LEU A 84 -1.84 -5.17 -11.61
N VAL A 85 -1.62 -3.93 -11.23
CA VAL A 85 -0.29 -3.29 -11.21
C VAL A 85 -0.02 -2.66 -9.85
N PRO A 86 1.25 -2.56 -9.40
CA PRO A 86 1.57 -1.88 -8.15
C PRO A 86 1.21 -0.40 -8.24
N HIS A 87 0.46 0.09 -7.26
CA HIS A 87 -0.03 1.47 -7.23
C HIS A 87 1.10 2.50 -7.05
N ASP A 88 2.22 2.11 -6.45
CA ASP A 88 3.41 2.97 -6.32
C ASP A 88 4.20 3.13 -7.64
N GLY A 89 3.89 2.31 -8.65
CA GLY A 89 4.56 2.29 -9.95
C GLY A 89 6.06 1.97 -9.89
N ALA A 90 6.59 1.52 -8.74
CA ALA A 90 8.03 1.34 -8.55
C ALA A 90 8.57 0.11 -9.29
N GLU A 91 7.74 -0.91 -9.44
CA GLU A 91 8.06 -2.17 -10.10
C GLU A 91 6.88 -2.61 -10.98
N GLY A 92 7.17 -3.28 -12.10
CA GLY A 92 6.14 -3.85 -12.96
C GLY A 92 5.53 -5.13 -12.38
N ALA A 93 4.29 -5.44 -12.77
CA ALA A 93 3.65 -6.71 -12.47
C ALA A 93 3.56 -7.60 -13.72
N ALA A 94 3.91 -8.88 -13.57
CA ALA A 94 3.54 -9.92 -14.53
C ALA A 94 2.22 -10.56 -14.08
N ASN A 95 1.22 -10.51 -14.96
CA ASN A 95 -0.12 -11.02 -14.71
C ASN A 95 -0.36 -12.30 -15.53
N ARG A 96 -0.95 -13.32 -14.91
CA ARG A 96 -1.39 -14.54 -15.58
C ARG A 96 -2.73 -14.99 -15.03
N LEU A 97 -3.73 -15.07 -15.90
CA LEU A 97 -5.03 -15.62 -15.56
C LEU A 97 -5.00 -17.15 -15.68
N GLU A 98 -5.29 -17.85 -14.59
CA GLU A 98 -5.41 -19.30 -14.51
C GLU A 98 -6.79 -19.66 -13.94
N GLY A 99 -7.75 -19.96 -14.84
CA GLY A 99 -9.13 -20.26 -14.44
C GLY A 99 -9.81 -19.05 -13.79
N ASP A 100 -10.15 -19.18 -12.51
CA ASP A 100 -10.77 -18.14 -11.69
C ASP A 100 -9.77 -17.37 -10.81
N GLN A 101 -8.47 -17.58 -11.01
CA GLN A 101 -7.41 -16.89 -10.28
C GLN A 101 -6.52 -16.05 -11.20
N LEU A 102 -6.24 -14.82 -10.79
CA LEU A 102 -5.21 -13.98 -11.38
C LEU A 102 -3.93 -14.11 -10.56
N GLU A 103 -2.94 -14.80 -11.12
CA GLU A 103 -1.58 -14.80 -10.59
C GLU A 103 -0.90 -13.47 -10.94
N VAL A 104 -0.39 -12.79 -9.92
CA VAL A 104 0.34 -11.54 -10.05
C VAL A 104 1.72 -11.72 -9.45
N GLN A 105 2.76 -11.46 -10.22
CA GLN A 105 4.14 -11.47 -9.75
C GLN A 105 4.72 -10.06 -9.80
N VAL A 106 5.27 -9.63 -8.67
CA VAL A 106 6.01 -8.35 -8.55
C VAL A 106 7.38 -8.68 -7.96
N GLY A 107 8.42 -8.57 -8.76
CA GLY A 107 9.75 -9.01 -8.40
C GLY A 107 9.78 -10.48 -7.99
N LYS A 108 10.06 -10.71 -6.71
CA LYS A 108 10.13 -12.06 -6.13
C LYS A 108 8.83 -12.50 -5.47
N ASP A 109 7.91 -11.57 -5.25
CA ASP A 109 6.63 -11.81 -4.59
C ASP A 109 5.62 -12.35 -5.60
N ARG A 110 4.78 -13.29 -5.16
CA ARG A 110 3.70 -13.85 -5.96
C ARG A 110 2.40 -13.82 -5.18
N TYR A 111 1.32 -13.49 -5.86
CA TYR A 111 -0.02 -13.33 -5.30
C TYR A 111 -1.04 -14.03 -6.18
N ARG A 112 -2.11 -14.57 -5.59
CA ARG A 112 -3.24 -15.18 -6.30
C ARG A 112 -4.53 -14.47 -5.92
N PHE A 113 -4.94 -13.54 -6.78
CA PHE A 113 -6.19 -12.81 -6.63
C PHE A 113 -7.35 -13.58 -7.24
N PRO A 114 -8.58 -13.41 -6.75
CA PRO A 114 -9.74 -13.82 -7.53
C PRO A 114 -9.77 -13.06 -8.86
N ALA A 115 -10.05 -13.75 -9.96
CA ALA A 115 -10.12 -13.16 -11.30
C ALA A 115 -11.27 -12.16 -11.45
N ARG A 116 -12.25 -12.24 -10.55
CA ARG A 116 -13.33 -11.28 -10.42
C ARG A 116 -13.20 -10.62 -9.07
N PHE A 117 -13.04 -9.31 -9.09
CA PHE A 117 -13.22 -8.51 -7.90
C PHE A 117 -14.71 -8.23 -7.80
N ASP A 118 -15.37 -8.93 -6.88
CA ASP A 118 -16.78 -8.66 -6.61
C ASP A 118 -16.85 -7.23 -6.04
N ALA A 119 -17.43 -6.31 -6.82
CA ALA A 119 -17.90 -5.04 -6.29
C ALA A 119 -19.11 -5.37 -5.41
N GLN A 120 -18.90 -5.58 -4.12
CA GLN A 120 -19.95 -5.72 -3.12
C GLN A 120 -20.09 -4.43 -2.33
#